data_AF-A0A6P0LXJ1-F1
#
_entry.id   AF-A0A6P0LXJ1-F1
#
_cell.length_a   1.000
_cell.length_b   1.000
_cell.length_c   1.000
_cell.angle_alpha   90.00
_cell.angle_beta   90.00
_cell.angle_gamma   90.00
#
_symmetry.space_group_name_H-M   'P 1'
#
loop_
_entity.id
_entity.type
_entity.pdbx_description
1 polymer ?
#
loop_
_entity_poly.entity_id
_entity_poly.type
_entity_poly.pdbx_seq_one_letter_code
_entity_poly.pdbx_strand_id
1 'polypeptide(L)'
;MTQYSQHIALWACPRSRSKALTRAFEQLDGCDIYDEPLAGAYLLIEGQKQNPPISKAEIPKCLERDHKKVIEKMTGAIPNGSTFLFYKNLSQYVLPKFGIEWIKKLTNVFLIRHLKETIFSYWKTSKKINNRGSGLDTTL
;
A
#
# COMPACT_ATOMS: atom_id res chain seq x y z
N MET A 1 -7.18 -15.31 -26.87
CA MET A 1 -7.68 -14.20 -26.01
C MET A 1 -6.80 -14.14 -24.78
N THR A 2 -6.10 -13.04 -24.54
CA THR A 2 -5.29 -12.87 -23.33
C THR A 2 -6.25 -12.71 -22.16
N GLN A 3 -6.34 -13.72 -21.29
CA GLN A 3 -7.15 -13.65 -20.08
C GLN A 3 -6.44 -12.72 -19.11
N TYR A 4 -6.98 -11.51 -18.91
CA TYR A 4 -6.43 -10.57 -17.95
C TYR A 4 -6.61 -11.11 -16.53
N SER A 5 -5.59 -10.91 -15.68
CA SER A 5 -5.67 -11.30 -14.28
C SER A 5 -6.76 -10.48 -13.59
N GLN A 6 -7.67 -11.17 -12.92
CA GLN A 6 -8.73 -10.59 -12.08
C GLN A 6 -8.18 -10.08 -10.73
N HIS A 7 -6.86 -10.06 -10.56
CA HIS A 7 -6.17 -9.50 -9.40
C HIS A 7 -5.46 -8.21 -9.81
N ILE A 8 -5.96 -7.07 -9.36
CA ILE A 8 -5.46 -5.74 -9.68
C ILE A 8 -4.60 -5.24 -8.52
N ALA A 9 -3.32 -4.95 -8.78
CA ALA A 9 -2.42 -4.37 -7.80
C ALA A 9 -2.10 -2.92 -8.13
N LEU A 10 -2.64 -2.00 -7.32
CA LEU A 10 -2.24 -0.60 -7.33
C LEU A 10 -0.95 -0.43 -6.53
N TRP A 11 0.13 -0.02 -7.18
CA TRP A 11 1.40 0.33 -6.57
C TRP A 11 1.51 1.83 -6.43
N ALA A 12 1.62 2.29 -5.18
CA ALA A 12 1.61 3.70 -4.88
C ALA A 12 2.72 4.07 -3.88
N CYS A 13 3.21 5.29 -3.98
CA CYS A 13 4.01 5.88 -2.90
C CYS A 13 3.08 6.50 -1.84
N PRO A 14 3.56 6.71 -0.60
CA PRO A 14 2.85 7.55 0.36
C PRO A 14 2.46 8.90 -0.26
N ARG A 15 1.28 9.42 0.08
CA ARG A 15 0.80 10.74 -0.39
C ARG A 15 0.60 10.84 -1.92
N SER A 16 0.42 9.73 -2.61
CA SER A 16 0.15 9.65 -4.06
C SER A 16 -1.32 9.86 -4.47
N ARG A 17 -2.23 10.13 -3.51
CA ARG A 17 -3.70 10.12 -3.70
C ARG A 17 -4.30 8.74 -3.99
N SER A 18 -3.58 7.66 -3.69
CA SER A 18 -4.08 6.28 -3.84
C SER A 18 -5.45 6.03 -3.18
N LYS A 19 -5.76 6.72 -2.06
CA LYS A 19 -7.07 6.63 -1.40
C LYS A 19 -8.22 7.04 -2.31
N ALA A 20 -8.05 8.05 -3.16
CA ALA A 20 -9.11 8.46 -4.09
C ALA A 20 -9.41 7.35 -5.12
N LEU A 21 -8.36 6.67 -5.59
CA LEU A 21 -8.52 5.54 -6.51
C LEU A 21 -9.16 4.35 -5.80
N THR A 22 -8.76 4.03 -4.57
CA THR A 22 -9.45 3.02 -3.74
C THR A 22 -10.94 3.31 -3.63
N ARG A 23 -11.35 4.57 -3.37
CA ARG A 23 -12.77 4.95 -3.31
C ARG A 23 -13.51 4.75 -4.63
N ALA A 24 -12.85 4.95 -5.77
CA ALA A 24 -13.46 4.68 -7.07
C ALA A 24 -13.72 3.17 -7.27
N PHE A 25 -12.78 2.32 -6.87
CA PHE A 25 -12.95 0.86 -6.92
C PHE A 25 -13.99 0.35 -5.93
N GLU A 26 -14.16 0.99 -4.77
CA GLU A 26 -15.20 0.65 -3.77
C GLU A 26 -16.62 0.77 -4.34
N GLN A 27 -16.82 1.52 -5.43
CA GLN A 27 -18.12 1.70 -6.08
C GLN A 27 -18.41 0.67 -7.18
N LEU A 28 -17.47 -0.25 -7.45
CA LEU A 28 -17.64 -1.27 -8.50
C LEU A 28 -18.20 -2.56 -7.89
N ASP A 29 -19.28 -3.06 -8.49
CA ASP A 29 -19.89 -4.32 -8.08
C ASP A 29 -18.91 -5.49 -8.25
N GLY A 30 -18.92 -6.42 -7.28
CA GLY A 30 -18.06 -7.59 -7.30
C GLY A 30 -16.57 -7.29 -7.09
N CYS A 31 -16.21 -6.11 -6.56
CA CYS A 31 -14.83 -5.75 -6.21
C CYS A 31 -14.58 -5.92 -4.71
N ASP A 32 -13.71 -6.85 -4.33
CA ASP A 32 -13.15 -6.88 -2.98
C ASP A 32 -11.87 -6.07 -2.89
N ILE A 33 -11.76 -5.25 -1.85
CA ILE A 33 -10.65 -4.32 -1.66
C ILE A 33 -9.80 -4.70 -0.46
N TYR A 34 -8.48 -4.69 -0.69
CA TYR A 34 -7.47 -4.91 0.33
C TYR A 34 -6.55 -3.69 0.39
N ASP A 35 -6.68 -2.89 1.45
CA ASP A 35 -5.83 -1.74 1.72
C ASP A 35 -4.54 -2.19 2.43
N GLU A 36 -3.40 -2.02 1.76
CA GLU A 36 -2.06 -2.27 2.31
C GLU A 36 -1.86 -3.69 2.91
N PRO A 37 -2.16 -4.78 2.17
CA PRO A 37 -2.19 -6.13 2.74
C PRO A 37 -0.82 -6.63 3.25
N LEU A 38 0.29 -6.10 2.72
CA LEU A 38 1.66 -6.46 3.14
C LEU A 38 2.15 -5.67 4.37
N ALA A 39 1.39 -4.69 4.88
CA ALA A 39 1.82 -3.85 6.00
C ALA A 39 2.13 -4.67 7.27
N GLY A 40 1.30 -5.66 7.60
CA GLY A 40 1.50 -6.51 8.78
C GLY A 40 2.78 -7.34 8.70
N ALA A 41 3.02 -7.95 7.53
CA ALA A 41 4.25 -8.70 7.28
C ALA A 41 5.49 -7.80 7.31
N TYR A 42 5.42 -6.64 6.67
CA TYR A 42 6.50 -5.64 6.69
C TYR A 42 6.85 -5.23 8.13
N LEU A 43 5.85 -4.85 8.93
CA LEU A 43 6.04 -4.38 10.32
C LEU A 43 6.59 -5.47 11.26
N LEU A 44 6.21 -6.74 11.05
CA LEU A 44 6.77 -7.86 11.84
C LEU A 44 8.29 -7.99 11.63
N ILE A 45 8.77 -7.64 10.43
CA ILE A 45 10.12 -7.93 9.98
C ILE A 45 11.07 -6.78 10.24
N GLU A 46 10.70 -5.59 9.79
CA GLU A 46 11.52 -4.39 9.96
C GLU A 46 11.41 -3.81 11.38
N GLY A 47 10.50 -4.36 12.19
CA GLY A 47 10.13 -3.82 13.49
C GLY A 47 9.56 -2.42 13.36
N GLN A 48 9.14 -1.82 14.47
CA GLN A 48 8.74 -0.41 14.53
C GLN A 48 9.92 0.56 14.33
N LYS A 49 10.91 0.25 13.50
CA LYS A 49 12.04 1.16 13.25
C LYS A 49 11.61 2.31 12.35
N GLN A 50 11.98 3.51 12.84
CA GLN A 50 11.89 4.84 12.23
C GLN A 50 10.66 5.10 11.35
N ASN A 51 9.59 5.58 11.99
CA ASN A 51 8.42 6.18 11.33
C ASN A 51 7.87 5.32 10.19
N PRO A 52 7.12 4.24 10.52
CA PRO A 52 6.46 3.47 9.50
C PRO A 52 5.59 4.41 8.64
N PRO A 53 5.48 4.14 7.33
CA PRO A 53 4.71 4.95 6.40
C PRO A 53 3.20 4.90 6.67
N ILE A 54 2.78 3.96 7.52
CA ILE A 54 1.45 3.81 8.08
C ILE A 54 1.37 4.51 9.44
N SER A 55 0.22 5.10 9.75
CA SER A 55 -0.01 5.71 11.06
C SER A 55 0.13 4.68 12.18
N LYS A 56 0.71 5.06 13.33
CA LYS A 56 0.76 4.18 14.52
C LYS A 56 -0.63 3.65 14.94
N ALA A 57 -1.69 4.42 14.68
CA ALA A 57 -3.07 4.02 14.96
C ALA A 57 -3.63 2.96 13.99
N GLU A 58 -3.00 2.75 12.84
CA GLU A 58 -3.38 1.76 11.84
C GLU A 58 -2.57 0.45 11.98
N ILE A 59 -1.47 0.46 12.75
CA ILE A 59 -0.68 -0.74 13.08
C ILE A 59 -1.53 -1.88 13.67
N PRO A 60 -2.45 -1.65 14.62
CA PRO A 60 -3.28 -2.73 15.17
C PRO A 60 -4.28 -3.33 14.16
N LYS A 61 -4.54 -2.64 13.04
CA LYS A 61 -5.47 -3.11 11.99
C LYS A 61 -4.78 -4.01 10.95
N CYS A 62 -3.48 -4.20 11.05
CA CYS A 62 -2.75 -5.06 10.13
C CYS A 62 -3.10 -6.53 10.39
N LEU A 63 -3.85 -7.12 9.47
CA LEU A 63 -4.52 -8.42 9.64
C LEU A 63 -3.55 -9.62 9.59
N GLU A 64 -2.72 -9.71 8.55
CA GLU A 64 -1.85 -10.87 8.30
C GLU A 64 -0.38 -10.50 8.40
N ARG A 65 0.40 -11.34 9.09
CA ARG A 65 1.84 -11.14 9.34
C ARG A 65 2.72 -12.09 8.53
N ASP A 66 2.13 -13.15 7.97
CA ASP A 66 2.83 -14.04 7.05
C ASP A 66 2.68 -13.54 5.60
N HIS A 67 3.76 -12.96 5.06
CA HIS A 67 3.81 -12.52 3.67
C HIS A 67 3.45 -13.63 2.67
N LYS A 68 3.74 -14.90 2.95
CA LYS A 68 3.42 -16.01 2.03
C LYS A 68 1.92 -16.17 1.89
N LYS A 69 1.18 -16.11 3.00
CA LYS A 69 -0.29 -16.14 2.99
C LYS A 69 -0.89 -14.93 2.28
N VAL A 70 -0.30 -13.74 2.48
CA VAL A 70 -0.73 -12.54 1.75
C VAL A 70 -0.53 -12.73 0.24
N ILE A 71 0.65 -13.18 -0.20
CA ILE A 71 0.96 -13.41 -1.62
C ILE A 71 0.07 -14.51 -2.22
N GLU A 72 -0.17 -15.59 -1.47
CA GLU A 72 -1.09 -16.66 -1.86
C GLU A 72 -2.50 -16.09 -2.08
N LYS A 73 -3.00 -15.29 -1.16
CA LYS A 73 -4.29 -14.59 -1.33
C LYS A 73 -4.30 -13.62 -2.51
N MET A 74 -3.17 -12.94 -2.76
CA MET A 74 -3.04 -12.00 -3.87
C MET A 74 -3.01 -12.68 -5.24
N THR A 75 -2.61 -13.95 -5.31
CA THR A 75 -2.39 -14.68 -6.57
C THR A 75 -3.20 -15.96 -6.72
N GLY A 76 -4.04 -16.27 -5.72
CA GLY A 76 -4.84 -17.48 -5.62
C GLY A 76 -6.26 -17.30 -6.17
N ALA A 77 -7.16 -18.20 -5.78
CA ALA A 77 -8.55 -18.14 -6.23
C ALA A 77 -9.28 -16.91 -5.68
N ILE A 78 -10.24 -16.42 -6.45
CA ILE A 78 -11.14 -15.37 -6.03
C ILE A 78 -12.22 -15.96 -5.13
N PRO A 79 -12.50 -15.35 -3.96
CA PRO A 79 -13.60 -15.76 -3.10
C PRO A 79 -14.95 -15.76 -3.84
N ASN A 80 -15.83 -16.70 -3.49
CA ASN A 80 -17.18 -16.76 -4.05
C ASN A 80 -17.92 -15.43 -3.84
N GLY A 81 -18.49 -14.90 -4.93
CA GLY A 81 -19.24 -13.64 -4.94
C GLY A 81 -18.45 -12.44 -5.48
N SER A 82 -17.12 -12.53 -5.54
CA SER A 82 -16.28 -11.47 -6.09
C SER A 82 -15.91 -11.78 -7.54
N THR A 83 -15.88 -10.74 -8.36
CA THR A 83 -15.52 -10.81 -9.79
C THR A 83 -14.05 -10.45 -10.01
N PHE A 84 -13.49 -9.58 -9.16
CA PHE A 84 -12.07 -9.24 -9.14
C PHE A 84 -11.64 -8.72 -7.77
N LEU A 85 -10.34 -8.76 -7.52
CA LEU A 85 -9.72 -8.34 -6.27
C LEU A 85 -8.81 -7.13 -6.53
N PHE A 86 -8.94 -6.09 -5.70
CA PHE A 86 -8.14 -4.89 -5.80
C PHE A 86 -7.25 -4.71 -4.56
N TYR A 87 -5.94 -4.64 -4.77
CA TYR A 87 -4.95 -4.49 -3.72
C TYR A 87 -4.25 -3.15 -3.86
N LYS A 88 -4.42 -2.26 -2.89
CA LYS A 88 -3.64 -1.02 -2.83
C LYS A 88 -2.38 -1.28 -2.01
N ASN A 89 -1.25 -1.34 -2.70
CA ASN A 89 0.06 -1.61 -2.15
C ASN A 89 0.88 -0.33 -2.04
N LEU A 90 1.68 -0.24 -0.97
CA LEU A 90 2.83 0.65 -0.95
C LEU A 90 4.06 -0.15 -1.33
N SER A 91 4.79 0.31 -2.35
CA SER A 91 5.95 -0.44 -2.89
C SER A 91 7.01 -0.75 -1.83
N GLN A 92 7.20 0.16 -0.87
CA GLN A 92 8.12 -0.01 0.26
C GLN A 92 7.82 -1.20 1.18
N TYR A 93 6.61 -1.78 1.13
CA TYR A 93 6.29 -2.98 1.91
C TYR A 93 6.82 -4.26 1.29
N VAL A 94 7.24 -4.24 0.02
CA VAL A 94 7.83 -5.41 -0.63
C VAL A 94 9.30 -5.47 -0.25
N LEU A 95 9.62 -6.35 0.70
CA LEU A 95 10.99 -6.61 1.10
C LEU A 95 11.67 -7.58 0.12
N PRO A 96 12.99 -7.52 -0.08
CA PRO A 96 13.70 -8.43 -0.99
C PRO A 96 13.38 -9.92 -0.73
N LYS A 97 13.21 -10.29 0.54
CA LYS A 97 12.91 -11.67 0.95
C LYS A 97 11.51 -12.17 0.59
N PHE A 98 10.59 -11.29 0.20
CA PHE A 98 9.26 -11.68 -0.28
C PHE A 98 9.31 -12.20 -1.72
N GLY A 99 10.40 -11.90 -2.44
CA GLY A 99 10.49 -12.09 -3.89
C GLY A 99 9.54 -11.16 -4.64
N ILE A 100 9.68 -11.12 -5.95
CA ILE A 100 8.87 -10.26 -6.84
C ILE A 100 8.17 -11.03 -7.95
N GLU A 101 8.47 -12.32 -8.13
CA GLU A 101 7.94 -13.13 -9.24
C GLU A 101 6.40 -13.22 -9.23
N TRP A 102 5.80 -13.21 -8.04
CA TRP A 102 4.34 -13.23 -7.87
C TRP A 102 3.65 -11.99 -8.46
N ILE A 103 4.36 -10.86 -8.58
CA ILE A 103 3.84 -9.61 -9.16
C ILE A 103 3.45 -9.82 -10.62
N LYS A 104 4.12 -10.74 -11.34
CA LYS A 104 3.82 -11.08 -12.74
C LYS A 104 2.44 -11.72 -12.93
N LYS A 105 1.83 -12.24 -11.86
CA LYS A 105 0.49 -12.84 -11.88
C LYS A 105 -0.64 -11.81 -11.73
N LEU A 106 -0.29 -10.54 -11.53
CA LEU A 106 -1.24 -9.46 -11.23
C LEU A 106 -1.35 -8.51 -12.41
N THR A 107 -2.51 -7.86 -12.50
CA THR A 107 -2.68 -6.65 -13.31
C THR A 107 -2.12 -5.47 -12.53
N ASN A 108 -0.93 -5.00 -12.89
CA ASN A 108 -0.19 -3.99 -12.13
C ASN A 108 -0.51 -2.56 -12.61
N VAL A 109 -0.91 -1.69 -11.69
CA VAL A 109 -1.20 -0.27 -11.93
C VAL A 109 -0.26 0.57 -11.08
N PHE A 110 0.60 1.38 -11.71
CA PHE A 110 1.55 2.23 -10.99
C PHE A 110 1.03 3.67 -10.90
N LEU A 111 0.75 4.14 -9.69
CA LEU A 111 0.34 5.52 -9.44
C LEU A 111 1.57 6.38 -9.14
N ILE A 112 2.10 7.00 -10.18
CA ILE A 112 3.29 7.85 -10.12
C ILE A 112 2.87 9.30 -9.85
N ARG A 113 3.57 9.96 -8.93
CA ARG A 113 3.38 11.37 -8.61
C ARG A 113 4.73 12.09 -8.60
N HIS A 114 4.73 13.34 -9.06
CA HIS A 114 5.94 14.17 -9.06
C HIS A 114 6.56 14.31 -7.66
N LEU A 115 7.87 14.05 -7.56
CA LEU A 115 8.58 13.92 -6.28
C LEU A 115 8.48 15.19 -5.41
N LYS A 116 8.63 16.38 -6.01
CA LYS A 116 8.52 17.67 -5.28
C LYS A 116 7.19 17.81 -4.56
N GLU A 117 6.09 17.38 -5.18
CA GLU A 117 4.77 17.47 -4.56
C GLU A 117 4.55 16.45 -3.45
N THR A 118 5.12 15.26 -3.61
CA THR A 118 5.07 14.19 -2.60
C THR A 118 5.81 14.62 -1.34
N ILE A 119 7.04 15.15 -1.48
CA ILE A 119 7.85 15.68 -0.37
C ILE A 119 7.12 16.85 0.31
N PHE A 120 6.62 17.83 -0.46
CA PHE A 120 5.91 18.98 0.10
C PHE A 120 4.65 18.57 0.87
N SER A 121 3.89 17.61 0.35
CA SER A 121 2.71 17.05 1.02
C SER A 121 3.07 16.27 2.30
N TYR A 122 4.19 15.55 2.28
CA TYR A 122 4.73 14.85 3.44
C TYR A 122 5.12 15.85 4.54
N TRP A 123 5.90 16.88 4.18
CA TRP A 123 6.33 17.95 5.09
C TRP A 123 5.18 18.71 5.74
N LYS A 124 4.11 19.05 4.98
CA LYS A 124 2.91 19.69 5.54
C LYS A 124 2.22 18.83 6.60
N THR A 125 2.24 17.51 6.42
CA THR A 125 1.55 16.57 7.32
C THR A 125 2.40 16.25 8.54
N SER A 126 3.73 16.16 8.39
CA SER A 126 4.65 15.98 9.51
C SER A 126 4.71 17.22 10.40
N LYS A 127 4.62 18.45 9.88
CA LYS A 127 4.48 19.67 10.70
C LYS A 127 3.24 19.68 11.59
N LYS A 128 2.11 19.11 11.14
CA LYS A 128 0.93 18.93 12.02
C LYS A 128 1.19 17.99 13.19
N ILE A 129 2.11 17.03 13.04
CA ILE A 129 2.52 16.10 14.09
C ILE A 129 3.59 16.74 15.00
N ASN A 130 4.38 17.68 14.46
CA ASN A 130 5.54 18.26 15.12
C ASN A 130 5.33 19.65 15.76
N ASN A 131 4.08 20.10 15.94
CA ASN A 131 3.76 21.23 16.83
C ASN A 131 3.92 20.88 18.34
N ARG A 132 4.83 19.94 18.64
CA ARG A 132 5.60 19.87 19.88
C ARG A 132 7.08 19.77 19.49
N GLY A 133 7.67 20.92 19.13
CA GLY A 133 9.11 21.16 19.12
C GLY A 133 9.98 20.27 18.21
N SER A 134 10.35 20.78 17.03
CA SER A 134 11.75 20.69 16.59
C SER A 134 11.99 21.70 15.47
N GLY A 135 12.86 22.67 15.78
CA GLY A 135 13.36 23.64 14.82
C GLY A 135 14.21 22.96 13.75
N LEU A 136 13.63 22.81 12.57
CA LEU A 136 14.38 22.65 11.35
C LEU A 136 14.28 23.98 10.59
N ASP A 137 15.41 24.68 10.62
CA ASP A 137 15.61 25.94 9.94
C ASP A 137 15.48 25.74 8.43
N THR A 138 14.59 26.50 7.81
CA THR A 138 14.32 26.45 6.38
C THR A 138 15.08 27.57 5.70
N THR A 139 16.34 27.32 5.40
CA THR A 139 17.06 28.12 4.40
C THR A 139 17.68 27.17 3.38
N LEU A 140 17.37 27.43 2.11
CA LEU A 140 17.75 26.67 0.92
C LEU A 140 19.26 26.56 0.74
#